data_AF-A0A023FFJ1-F1
#
_entry.id   AF-A0A023FFJ1-F1
#
_cell.length_a   1.000
_cell.length_b   1.000
_cell.length_c   1.000
_cell.angle_alpha   90.00
_cell.angle_beta   90.00
_cell.angle_gamma   90.00
#
_symmetry.space_group_name_H-M   'P 1'
#
loop_
_entity.id
_entity.type
_entity.pdbx_description
1 polymer ?
#
loop_
_entity_poly.entity_id
_entity_poly.type
_entity_poly.pdbx_seq_one_letter_code
_entity_poly.pdbx_strand_id
1 'polypeptide(L)'
;MNCFPSLLVLLAATAASHSGNIKNNQCQPKEGSNNNPVGWSCTRDKNNLTCYARNYFYNSSSNRCEEFDHKGCRGNKNNFPSVEDCSDHCQRSSVSSYPVDEIKHGKGIAAWLKKLPSCNVTFDPARDEGGIMRFFYNSTSKLCEVIHAKDGDKYFPAMRYCVDKCNKGQAQLRRCTLGKRLGRLPPGWTCEKTGRGYRVCRNTN
;
A
#
# COMPACT_ATOMS: atom_id res chain seq x y z
N MET A 1 65.22 -28.43 17.91
CA MET A 1 65.19 -27.62 16.67
C MET A 1 63.81 -27.01 16.52
N ASN A 2 63.72 -25.71 16.79
CA ASN A 2 62.87 -24.66 16.21
C ASN A 2 61.54 -25.09 15.55
N CYS A 3 60.40 -24.71 16.14
CA CYS A 3 59.66 -23.45 15.88
C CYS A 3 58.94 -23.43 14.52
N PHE A 4 57.62 -23.64 14.52
CA PHE A 4 56.59 -22.64 14.20
C PHE A 4 55.21 -23.32 14.29
N PRO A 5 54.31 -22.92 15.20
CA PRO A 5 52.93 -23.38 15.16
C PRO A 5 52.22 -22.67 14.01
N SER A 6 51.56 -23.45 13.15
CA SER A 6 50.68 -22.93 12.11
C SER A 6 49.60 -22.09 12.79
N LEU A 7 49.58 -20.79 12.49
CA LEU A 7 48.56 -19.85 12.95
C LEU A 7 47.18 -20.33 12.47
N LEU A 8 46.44 -20.99 13.35
CA LEU A 8 44.98 -21.02 13.26
C LEU A 8 44.50 -19.63 13.63
N VAL A 9 44.40 -18.75 12.64
CA VAL A 9 43.65 -17.51 12.77
C VAL A 9 42.19 -17.92 12.91
N LEU A 10 41.73 -18.06 14.15
CA LEU A 10 40.33 -17.97 14.51
C LEU A 10 39.89 -16.54 14.17
N LEU A 11 39.54 -16.30 12.91
CA LEU A 11 38.62 -15.23 12.58
C LEU A 11 37.32 -15.60 13.27
N ALA A 12 37.16 -15.11 14.51
CA ALA A 12 35.86 -14.91 15.09
C ALA A 12 35.13 -14.00 14.10
N ALA A 13 34.37 -14.61 13.19
CA ALA A 13 33.35 -13.91 12.45
C ALA A 13 32.41 -13.38 13.52
N THR A 14 32.61 -12.13 13.92
CA THR A 14 31.55 -11.37 14.54
C THR A 14 30.45 -11.39 13.51
N ALA A 15 29.50 -12.31 13.69
CA ALA A 15 28.19 -12.16 13.12
C ALA A 15 27.70 -10.83 13.69
N ALA A 16 27.98 -9.75 12.96
CA ALA A 16 27.25 -8.52 13.09
C ALA A 16 25.83 -8.92 12.76
N SER A 17 25.10 -9.31 13.82
CA SER A 17 23.66 -9.38 13.80
C SER A 17 23.24 -7.98 13.37
N HIS A 18 23.06 -7.82 12.07
CA HIS A 18 22.22 -6.79 11.51
C HIS A 18 20.79 -7.20 11.92
N SER A 19 20.52 -7.15 13.22
CA SER A 19 19.25 -6.69 13.72
C SER A 19 19.18 -5.22 13.33
N GLY A 20 19.01 -5.00 12.03
CA GLY A 20 18.58 -3.74 11.45
C GLY A 20 17.37 -3.35 12.26
N ASN A 21 17.55 -2.31 13.05
CA ASN A 21 16.59 -1.81 14.00
C ASN A 21 15.28 -1.59 13.22
N ILE A 22 14.31 -2.50 13.37
CA ILE A 22 12.96 -2.32 12.86
C ILE A 22 12.33 -1.21 13.71
N LYS A 23 12.75 0.03 13.50
CA LYS A 23 12.00 1.23 13.92
C LYS A 23 10.81 1.38 12.97
N ASN A 24 9.95 0.36 12.91
CA ASN A 24 8.69 0.41 12.18
C ASN A 24 7.55 0.20 13.17
N ASN A 25 7.38 1.14 14.09
CA ASN A 25 6.29 1.13 15.09
C ASN A 25 5.93 2.50 15.70
N GLN A 26 6.55 3.59 15.26
CA GLN A 26 6.35 4.92 15.84
C GLN A 26 5.43 5.76 14.97
N CYS A 27 4.34 6.22 15.60
CA CYS A 27 3.37 7.19 15.13
C CYS A 27 3.98 8.59 15.05
N GLN A 28 5.12 8.74 14.40
CA GLN A 28 5.77 10.05 14.25
C GLN A 28 5.54 10.57 12.84
N PRO A 29 5.02 11.81 12.69
CA PRO A 29 5.08 12.47 11.40
C PRO A 29 6.55 12.62 10.99
N LYS A 30 6.87 12.34 9.73
CA LYS A 30 8.21 12.62 9.19
C LYS A 30 8.41 14.14 9.20
N GLU A 31 9.44 14.62 9.87
CA GLU A 31 9.82 16.04 9.81
C GLU A 31 9.94 16.48 8.34
N GLY A 32 9.26 17.56 7.97
CA GLY A 32 9.27 18.11 6.60
C GLY A 32 8.24 17.53 5.62
N SER A 33 7.45 16.53 6.04
CA SER A 33 6.24 16.11 5.31
C SER A 33 5.03 16.76 5.98
N ASN A 34 4.03 17.23 5.25
CA ASN A 34 2.76 17.66 5.86
C ASN A 34 2.30 16.57 6.85
N ASN A 35 2.20 16.91 8.15
CA ASN A 35 2.09 16.03 9.32
C ASN A 35 0.81 15.14 9.38
N ASN A 36 0.28 14.73 8.24
CA ASN A 36 -0.99 14.03 8.12
C ASN A 36 -0.79 12.54 8.46
N PRO A 37 -1.58 11.99 9.40
CA PRO A 37 -1.59 10.55 9.65
C PRO A 37 -2.00 9.76 8.40
N VAL A 38 -1.46 8.55 8.26
CA VAL A 38 -1.71 7.70 7.07
C VAL A 38 -3.21 7.40 6.93
N GLY A 39 -3.76 7.69 5.75
CA GLY A 39 -5.19 7.47 5.43
C GLY A 39 -6.11 8.57 5.96
N TRP A 40 -5.59 9.72 6.37
CA TRP A 40 -6.40 10.88 6.74
C TRP A 40 -6.28 11.98 5.68
N SER A 41 -7.41 12.54 5.28
CA SER A 41 -7.44 13.73 4.41
C SER A 41 -7.43 14.97 5.30
N CYS A 42 -6.44 15.85 5.16
CA CYS A 42 -6.31 17.00 6.06
C CYS A 42 -6.35 18.32 5.31
N THR A 43 -6.99 19.31 5.93
CA THR A 43 -7.08 20.69 5.49
C THR A 43 -6.40 21.59 6.51
N ARG A 44 -5.60 22.54 6.03
CA ARG A 44 -4.89 23.52 6.87
C ARG A 44 -5.57 24.88 6.74
N ASP A 45 -5.98 25.46 7.86
CA ASP A 45 -6.47 26.83 7.94
C ASP A 45 -5.64 27.61 8.96
N LYS A 46 -4.82 28.56 8.46
CA LYS A 46 -3.77 29.27 9.24
C LYS A 46 -2.84 28.27 9.96
N ASN A 47 -3.00 28.13 11.28
CA ASN A 47 -2.23 27.23 12.14
C ASN A 47 -3.01 25.96 12.55
N ASN A 48 -4.28 25.82 12.15
CA ASN A 48 -5.11 24.68 12.53
C ASN A 48 -5.08 23.59 11.45
N LEU A 49 -4.67 22.38 11.82
CA LEU A 49 -4.71 21.21 10.95
C LEU A 49 -5.90 20.34 11.33
N THR A 50 -6.91 20.30 10.44
CA THR A 50 -8.10 19.47 10.61
C THR A 50 -8.02 18.28 9.66
N CYS A 51 -8.18 17.07 10.19
CA CYS A 51 -8.14 15.84 9.41
C CYS A 51 -9.47 15.09 9.45
N TYR A 52 -9.84 14.49 8.33
CA TYR A 52 -11.00 13.65 8.16
C TYR A 52 -10.53 12.20 8.02
N ALA A 53 -10.99 11.34 8.93
CA ALA A 53 -10.68 9.91 8.92
C ALA A 53 -11.83 9.14 8.26
N ARG A 54 -11.79 9.00 6.94
CA ARG A 54 -12.67 8.09 6.18
C ARG A 54 -11.77 7.08 5.47
N ASN A 55 -11.92 5.81 5.84
CA ASN A 55 -11.16 4.72 5.24
C ASN A 55 -12.06 3.52 5.00
N TYR A 56 -11.62 2.64 4.12
CA TYR A 56 -12.35 1.44 3.74
C TYR A 56 -11.49 0.21 4.00
N PHE A 57 -12.12 -0.88 4.45
CA PHE A 57 -11.50 -2.19 4.51
C PHE A 57 -12.34 -3.17 3.70
N TYR A 58 -11.70 -4.19 3.15
CA TYR A 58 -12.42 -5.27 2.49
C TYR A 58 -12.90 -6.28 3.53
N ASN A 59 -14.22 -6.46 3.61
CA ASN A 59 -14.87 -7.49 4.40
C ASN A 59 -15.09 -8.73 3.53
N SER A 60 -14.32 -9.79 3.79
CA SER A 60 -14.42 -11.05 3.03
C SER A 60 -15.72 -11.80 3.28
N SER A 61 -16.42 -11.55 4.40
CA SER A 61 -17.68 -12.23 4.70
C SER A 61 -18.84 -11.65 3.88
N SER A 62 -18.85 -10.33 3.67
CA SER A 62 -19.84 -9.66 2.83
C SER A 62 -19.38 -9.51 1.37
N ASN A 63 -18.12 -9.83 1.07
CA ASN A 63 -17.45 -9.58 -0.21
C ASN A 63 -17.52 -8.11 -0.64
N ARG A 64 -17.44 -7.17 0.32
CA ARG A 64 -17.62 -5.73 0.07
C ARG A 64 -16.55 -4.90 0.76
N CYS A 65 -16.31 -3.73 0.19
CA CYS A 65 -15.53 -2.68 0.82
C CYS A 65 -16.43 -1.86 1.73
N GLU A 66 -16.12 -1.85 3.02
CA GLU A 66 -16.92 -1.23 4.06
C GLU A 66 -16.14 -0.08 4.71
N GLU A 67 -16.82 1.04 4.98
CA GLU A 67 -16.24 2.18 5.67
C GLU A 67 -15.91 1.82 7.12
N PHE A 68 -14.79 2.32 7.64
CA PHE A 68 -14.42 2.16 9.03
C PHE A 68 -13.55 3.31 9.56
N ASP A 69 -13.64 3.52 10.88
CA ASP A 69 -12.92 4.56 11.62
C ASP A 69 -11.46 4.16 11.91
N HIS A 70 -10.59 4.15 10.89
CA HIS A 70 -9.15 4.02 11.13
C HIS A 70 -8.62 5.21 11.93
N LYS A 71 -8.03 4.93 13.09
CA LYS A 71 -7.52 5.93 14.04
C LYS A 71 -6.16 6.53 13.64
N GLY A 72 -5.68 6.27 12.43
CA GLY A 72 -4.48 6.90 11.85
C GLY A 72 -3.18 6.15 12.12
N CYS A 73 -3.14 5.25 13.10
CA CYS A 73 -1.89 4.63 13.52
C CYS A 73 -2.01 3.16 13.94
N ARG A 74 -0.99 2.34 13.68
CA ARG A 74 -0.96 0.90 14.01
C ARG A 74 -2.16 0.11 13.45
N GLY A 75 -2.66 0.52 12.28
CA GLY A 75 -3.59 -0.26 11.47
C GLY A 75 -2.92 -1.46 10.80
N ASN A 76 -3.55 -1.99 9.76
CA ASN A 76 -2.92 -2.96 8.85
C ASN A 76 -3.13 -2.52 7.40
N LYS A 77 -2.68 -3.32 6.43
CA LYS A 77 -2.79 -3.00 4.99
C LYS A 77 -4.21 -3.20 4.42
N ASN A 78 -5.16 -3.78 5.16
CA ASN A 78 -6.58 -3.78 4.77
C ASN A 78 -7.22 -2.44 5.14
N ASN A 79 -6.71 -1.40 4.52
CA ASN A 79 -7.04 -0.02 4.80
C ASN A 79 -6.77 0.77 3.51
N PHE A 80 -7.81 1.39 2.99
CA PHE A 80 -7.83 2.09 1.72
C PHE A 80 -8.45 3.47 1.90
N PRO A 81 -7.93 4.51 1.23
CA PRO A 81 -8.44 5.87 1.38
C PRO A 81 -9.77 6.09 0.65
N SER A 82 -10.13 5.21 -0.29
CA SER A 82 -11.39 5.25 -1.03
C SER A 82 -12.01 3.86 -1.23
N VAL A 83 -13.30 3.82 -1.54
CA VAL A 83 -14.00 2.56 -1.83
C VAL A 83 -13.55 1.99 -3.17
N GLU A 84 -13.19 2.86 -4.11
CA GLU A 84 -12.63 2.52 -5.42
C GLU A 84 -11.28 1.81 -5.23
N ASP A 85 -10.37 2.39 -4.45
CA ASP A 85 -9.05 1.78 -4.17
C ASP A 85 -9.21 0.41 -3.50
N CYS A 86 -10.14 0.30 -2.55
CA CYS A 86 -10.43 -0.98 -1.90
C CYS A 86 -10.97 -2.01 -2.91
N SER A 87 -11.93 -1.60 -3.74
CA SER A 87 -12.59 -2.49 -4.70
C SER A 87 -11.62 -2.94 -5.77
N ASP A 88 -10.80 -2.02 -6.29
CA ASP A 88 -9.78 -2.33 -7.29
C ASP A 88 -8.72 -3.29 -6.77
N HIS A 89 -8.40 -3.25 -5.49
CA HIS A 89 -7.44 -4.17 -4.88
C HIS A 89 -8.06 -5.51 -4.47
N CYS A 90 -9.27 -5.49 -3.91
CA CYS A 90 -9.79 -6.62 -3.13
C CYS A 90 -11.07 -7.25 -3.68
N GLN A 91 -11.92 -6.49 -4.36
CA GLN A 91 -13.15 -7.04 -4.93
C GLN A 91 -12.84 -7.71 -6.27
N ARG A 92 -13.01 -9.03 -6.30
CA ARG A 92 -13.00 -9.81 -7.54
C ARG A 92 -14.39 -9.76 -8.14
N SER A 93 -14.77 -8.60 -8.68
CA SER A 93 -15.99 -8.53 -9.45
C SER A 93 -15.78 -9.24 -10.78
N SER A 94 -16.54 -10.29 -11.04
CA SER A 94 -16.92 -10.61 -12.41
C SER A 94 -17.65 -9.39 -12.98
N VAL A 95 -17.00 -8.64 -13.87
CA VAL A 95 -17.64 -7.68 -14.81
C VAL A 95 -17.83 -6.21 -14.36
N SER A 96 -17.81 -5.82 -13.08
CA SER A 96 -18.30 -4.46 -12.72
C SER A 96 -17.30 -3.28 -12.71
N SER A 97 -16.01 -3.46 -13.05
CA SER A 97 -15.02 -2.36 -13.05
C SER A 97 -14.43 -2.05 -14.43
N TYR A 98 -14.94 -2.67 -15.49
CA TYR A 98 -14.42 -2.41 -16.83
C TYR A 98 -14.92 -1.04 -17.31
N PRO A 99 -14.13 -0.30 -18.11
CA PRO A 99 -14.67 0.85 -18.82
C PRO A 99 -15.92 0.37 -19.58
N VAL A 100 -17.09 0.83 -19.11
CA VAL A 100 -18.42 0.41 -19.60
C VAL A 100 -18.54 0.67 -21.10
N ASP A 101 -17.72 1.59 -21.62
CA ASP A 101 -17.64 1.96 -23.02
C ASP A 101 -17.08 0.85 -23.93
N GLU A 102 -16.17 -0.02 -23.46
CA GLU A 102 -15.64 -1.13 -24.29
C GLU A 102 -16.57 -2.37 -24.30
N ILE A 103 -17.52 -2.49 -23.37
CA ILE A 103 -18.54 -3.56 -23.38
C ILE A 103 -19.59 -3.28 -24.47
N LYS A 104 -19.92 -2.00 -24.73
CA LYS A 104 -20.88 -1.60 -25.78
C LYS A 104 -20.36 -1.82 -27.21
N HIS A 105 -19.04 -1.91 -27.41
CA HIS A 105 -18.42 -2.08 -28.73
C HIS A 105 -17.98 -3.52 -29.06
N GLY A 106 -18.38 -4.52 -28.26
CA GLY A 106 -18.16 -5.93 -28.60
C GLY A 106 -16.69 -6.40 -28.65
N LYS A 107 -15.72 -5.58 -28.21
CA LYS A 107 -14.29 -5.96 -28.20
C LYS A 107 -13.89 -6.79 -26.97
N GLY A 108 -14.73 -6.79 -25.93
CA GLY A 108 -14.61 -7.65 -24.76
C GLY A 108 -13.39 -7.38 -23.88
N ILE A 109 -13.41 -7.91 -22.66
CA ILE A 109 -12.32 -7.81 -21.68
C ILE A 109 -10.97 -8.32 -22.22
N ALA A 110 -11.00 -9.35 -23.08
CA ALA A 110 -9.80 -9.98 -23.61
C ALA A 110 -8.96 -9.03 -24.48
N ALA A 111 -9.59 -8.11 -25.23
CA ALA A 111 -8.86 -7.12 -26.02
C ALA A 111 -8.20 -6.05 -25.13
N TRP A 112 -8.88 -5.65 -24.05
CA TRP A 112 -8.35 -4.69 -23.09
C TRP A 112 -7.17 -5.26 -22.29
N LEU A 113 -7.25 -6.51 -21.83
CA LEU A 113 -6.15 -7.18 -21.11
C LEU A 113 -4.87 -7.30 -21.95
N LYS A 114 -4.98 -7.34 -23.29
CA LYS A 114 -3.82 -7.33 -24.20
C LYS A 114 -3.10 -5.98 -24.21
N LYS A 115 -3.80 -4.87 -23.94
CA LYS A 115 -3.22 -3.52 -23.85
C LYS A 115 -2.49 -3.28 -22.52
N LEU A 116 -2.70 -4.13 -21.51
CA LEU A 116 -2.01 -3.99 -20.23
C LEU A 116 -0.48 -4.14 -20.39
N PRO A 117 0.31 -3.52 -19.50
CA PRO A 117 1.76 -3.68 -19.45
C PRO A 117 2.25 -5.12 -19.37
N SER A 118 3.52 -5.35 -19.72
CA SER A 118 4.15 -6.67 -19.69
C SER A 118 4.63 -7.05 -18.29
N CYS A 119 4.58 -8.34 -17.94
CA CYS A 119 5.06 -8.87 -16.67
C CYS A 119 6.58 -8.86 -16.53
N ASN A 120 7.31 -8.63 -17.63
CA ASN A 120 8.77 -8.64 -17.66
C ASN A 120 9.38 -7.23 -17.56
N VAL A 121 8.54 -6.19 -17.44
CA VAL A 121 9.01 -4.81 -17.24
C VAL A 121 9.61 -4.69 -15.85
N THR A 122 10.85 -4.22 -15.77
CA THR A 122 11.54 -3.93 -14.51
C THR A 122 11.36 -2.46 -14.11
N PHE A 123 11.46 -2.20 -12.81
CA PHE A 123 11.51 -0.86 -12.25
C PHE A 123 12.96 -0.52 -11.87
N ASP A 124 13.49 0.55 -12.43
CA ASP A 124 14.80 1.08 -12.12
C ASP A 124 14.67 2.44 -11.41
N PRO A 125 14.93 2.53 -10.09
CA PRO A 125 14.75 3.78 -9.35
C PRO A 125 15.52 4.96 -9.94
N ALA A 126 16.69 4.74 -10.53
CA ALA A 126 17.49 5.82 -11.09
C ALA A 126 16.86 6.49 -12.33
N ARG A 127 15.99 5.76 -13.05
CA ARG A 127 15.39 6.22 -14.31
C ARG A 127 13.88 6.40 -14.23
N ASP A 128 13.22 5.54 -13.48
CA ASP A 128 11.76 5.41 -13.47
C ASP A 128 11.11 6.09 -12.27
N GLU A 129 11.83 6.48 -11.22
CA GLU A 129 11.26 7.05 -10.00
C GLU A 129 10.55 8.40 -10.23
N GLY A 130 9.36 8.55 -9.65
CA GLY A 130 8.53 9.74 -9.76
C GLY A 130 7.40 9.75 -8.75
N GLY A 131 6.28 10.40 -9.06
CA GLY A 131 5.17 10.60 -8.12
C GLY A 131 3.94 9.71 -8.34
N ILE A 132 3.85 9.02 -9.48
CA ILE A 132 2.64 8.30 -9.89
C ILE A 132 2.67 6.89 -9.30
N MET A 133 1.75 6.60 -8.38
CA MET A 133 1.60 5.24 -7.84
C MET A 133 1.22 4.27 -8.96
N ARG A 134 2.03 3.23 -9.15
CA ARG A 134 1.82 2.16 -10.11
C ARG A 134 2.24 0.82 -9.54
N PHE A 135 2.04 -0.24 -10.32
CA PHE A 135 2.37 -1.60 -9.93
C PHE A 135 3.17 -2.31 -11.01
N PHE A 136 4.13 -3.13 -10.61
CA PHE A 136 4.85 -4.02 -11.53
C PHE A 136 4.99 -5.41 -10.91
N TYR A 137 5.22 -6.40 -11.75
CA TYR A 137 5.46 -7.77 -11.29
C TYR A 137 6.94 -7.98 -11.04
N ASN A 138 7.30 -8.24 -9.79
CA ASN A 138 8.66 -8.55 -9.40
C ASN A 138 8.89 -10.06 -9.56
N SER A 139 9.72 -10.43 -10.53
CA SER A 139 10.01 -11.83 -10.87
C SER A 139 10.82 -12.56 -9.80
N THR A 140 11.51 -11.83 -8.91
CA THR A 140 12.27 -12.38 -7.77
C THR A 140 11.35 -12.68 -6.60
N SER A 141 10.52 -11.73 -6.17
CA SER A 141 9.58 -11.94 -5.06
C SER A 141 8.34 -12.73 -5.46
N LYS A 142 8.09 -12.88 -6.77
CA LYS A 142 6.86 -13.46 -7.35
C LYS A 142 5.61 -12.70 -6.91
N LEU A 143 5.74 -11.40 -6.64
CA LEU A 143 4.65 -10.55 -6.18
C LEU A 143 4.51 -9.33 -7.09
N CYS A 144 3.29 -8.83 -7.18
CA CYS A 144 3.03 -7.49 -7.69
C CYS A 144 3.33 -6.47 -6.59
N GLU A 145 4.22 -5.53 -6.88
CA GLU A 145 4.74 -4.56 -5.92
C GLU A 145 4.34 -3.14 -6.31
N VAL A 146 4.26 -2.27 -5.28
CA VAL A 146 3.95 -0.85 -5.45
C VAL A 146 5.23 -0.12 -5.81
N ILE A 147 5.15 0.78 -6.80
CA ILE A 147 6.21 1.69 -7.19
C ILE A 147 5.65 3.10 -7.35
N HIS A 148 6.53 4.09 -7.32
CA HIS A 148 6.21 5.47 -7.64
C HIS A 148 6.97 5.84 -8.92
N ALA A 149 6.25 5.85 -10.04
CA ALA A 149 6.81 6.02 -11.37
C ALA A 149 6.70 7.47 -11.85
N LYS A 150 7.65 7.89 -12.69
CA LYS A 150 7.58 9.14 -13.46
C LYS A 150 6.63 9.01 -14.65
N ASP A 151 6.75 7.91 -15.40
CA ASP A 151 5.85 7.55 -16.48
C ASP A 151 4.99 6.35 -16.04
N GLY A 152 3.69 6.60 -15.92
CA GLY A 152 2.75 5.61 -15.40
C GLY A 152 2.35 4.54 -16.41
N ASP A 153 2.44 4.80 -17.71
CA ASP A 153 1.86 3.95 -18.76
C ASP A 153 2.69 2.69 -19.01
N LYS A 154 3.98 2.73 -18.64
CA LYS A 154 4.88 1.57 -18.60
C LYS A 154 4.47 0.52 -17.56
N TYR A 155 3.64 0.88 -16.57
CA TYR A 155 3.34 0.06 -15.40
C TYR A 155 1.84 -0.12 -15.16
N PHE A 156 1.47 -1.19 -14.45
CA PHE A 156 0.06 -1.50 -14.22
C PHE A 156 -0.61 -0.38 -13.42
N PRO A 157 -1.79 0.10 -13.84
CA PRO A 157 -2.50 1.18 -13.15
C PRO A 157 -3.14 0.72 -11.83
N ALA A 158 -3.39 -0.58 -11.67
CA ALA A 158 -3.93 -1.16 -10.44
C ALA A 158 -3.30 -2.51 -10.11
N MET A 159 -3.18 -2.80 -8.81
CA MET A 159 -2.59 -4.04 -8.30
C MET A 159 -3.28 -5.29 -8.88
N ARG A 160 -4.61 -5.27 -8.98
CA ARG A 160 -5.37 -6.41 -9.52
C ARG A 160 -5.03 -6.73 -10.96
N TYR A 161 -4.81 -5.72 -11.81
CA TYR A 161 -4.41 -5.97 -13.20
C TYR A 161 -3.04 -6.64 -13.30
N CYS A 162 -2.11 -6.29 -12.42
CA CYS A 162 -0.84 -6.99 -12.32
C CYS A 162 -1.04 -8.44 -11.86
N VAL A 163 -1.81 -8.66 -10.78
CA VAL A 163 -2.02 -10.01 -10.24
C VAL A 163 -2.77 -10.92 -11.20
N ASP A 164 -3.86 -10.44 -11.80
CA ASP A 164 -4.67 -11.21 -12.75
C ASP A 164 -3.88 -11.58 -14.02
N LYS A 165 -2.93 -10.72 -14.44
CA LYS A 165 -2.10 -10.98 -15.63
C LYS A 165 -0.86 -11.83 -15.30
N CYS A 166 -0.14 -11.49 -14.23
CA CYS A 166 1.21 -11.97 -13.95
C CYS A 166 1.30 -12.97 -12.78
N ASN A 167 0.31 -12.99 -11.89
CA ASN A 167 0.28 -13.86 -10.71
C ASN A 167 -1.07 -14.59 -10.54
N LYS A 168 -1.49 -15.31 -11.59
CA LYS A 168 -2.82 -15.97 -11.66
C LYS A 168 -3.11 -16.96 -10.52
N GLY A 169 -2.08 -17.57 -9.93
CA GLY A 169 -2.22 -18.50 -8.80
C GLY A 169 -2.58 -17.82 -7.48
N GLN A 170 -2.45 -16.49 -7.40
CA GLN A 170 -2.77 -15.76 -6.18
C GLN A 170 -4.30 -15.60 -6.05
N ALA A 171 -4.94 -16.40 -5.19
CA ALA A 171 -6.40 -16.38 -4.99
C ALA A 171 -6.93 -15.11 -4.28
N GLN A 172 -6.11 -14.40 -3.51
CA GLN A 172 -6.47 -13.09 -2.95
C GLN A 172 -5.20 -12.35 -2.53
N LEU A 173 -5.21 -11.01 -2.58
CA LEU A 173 -4.12 -10.26 -1.97
C LEU A 173 -4.12 -10.51 -0.45
N ARG A 174 -2.95 -10.83 0.13
CA ARG A 174 -2.81 -11.01 1.60
C ARG A 174 -3.38 -9.83 2.38
N ARG A 175 -3.28 -8.61 1.85
CA ARG A 175 -3.85 -7.42 2.50
C ARG A 175 -5.38 -7.48 2.60
N CYS A 176 -6.06 -8.13 1.67
CA CYS A 176 -7.52 -8.23 1.65
C CYS A 176 -8.06 -9.36 2.53
N THR A 177 -7.20 -10.26 3.01
CA THR A 177 -7.61 -11.34 3.94
C THR A 177 -7.44 -10.96 5.41
N LEU A 178 -6.86 -9.80 5.71
CA LEU A 178 -6.70 -9.31 7.08
C LEU A 178 -8.04 -8.78 7.61
N GLY A 179 -8.37 -9.01 8.87
CA GLY A 179 -9.53 -8.36 9.50
C GLY A 179 -9.36 -6.84 9.64
N LYS A 180 -10.47 -6.14 9.88
CA LYS A 180 -10.45 -4.69 10.16
C LYS A 180 -9.60 -4.39 11.41
N ARG A 181 -8.71 -3.40 11.32
CA ARG A 181 -7.87 -2.98 12.46
C ARG A 181 -7.92 -1.47 12.62
N LEU A 182 -8.67 -1.02 13.64
CA LEU A 182 -8.89 0.40 13.91
C LEU A 182 -7.59 1.15 14.22
N GLY A 183 -6.62 0.49 14.86
CA GLY A 183 -5.40 1.16 15.30
C GLY A 183 -5.62 2.06 16.54
N ARG A 184 -4.81 3.11 16.68
CA ARG A 184 -4.89 4.11 17.76
C ARG A 184 -4.60 5.52 17.25
N LEU A 185 -5.04 6.54 17.97
CA LEU A 185 -4.75 7.93 17.65
C LEU A 185 -3.25 8.22 17.81
N PRO A 186 -2.64 9.02 16.92
CA PRO A 186 -1.30 9.55 17.16
C PRO A 186 -1.30 10.48 18.40
N PRO A 187 -0.17 10.60 19.12
CA PRO A 187 -0.06 11.53 20.24
C PRO A 187 -0.37 12.98 19.82
N GLY A 188 -1.08 13.74 20.67
CA GLY A 188 -1.46 15.12 20.40
C GLY A 188 -2.71 15.31 19.53
N TRP A 189 -3.38 14.23 19.10
CA TRP A 189 -4.60 14.32 18.30
C TRP A 189 -5.86 14.02 19.11
N THR A 190 -6.85 14.91 18.99
CA THR A 190 -8.19 14.73 19.53
C THR A 190 -9.19 14.62 18.38
N CYS A 191 -10.13 13.66 18.47
CA CYS A 191 -11.09 13.41 17.39
C CYS A 191 -12.52 13.28 17.87
N GLU A 192 -13.45 13.85 17.11
CA GLU A 192 -14.89 13.87 17.40
C GLU A 192 -15.67 13.29 16.22
N LYS A 193 -16.70 12.50 16.49
CA LYS A 193 -17.61 11.99 15.45
C LYS A 193 -18.67 13.05 15.17
N THR A 194 -18.85 13.39 13.90
CA THR A 194 -19.88 14.34 13.48
C THR A 194 -21.22 13.63 13.28
N GLY A 195 -22.33 14.38 13.35
CA GLY A 195 -23.67 13.86 13.04
C GLY A 195 -23.84 13.33 11.61
N ARG A 196 -22.89 13.62 10.71
CA ARG A 196 -22.84 13.13 9.33
C ARG A 196 -22.02 11.84 9.16
N GLY A 197 -21.65 11.19 10.25
CA GLY A 197 -21.01 9.88 10.25
C GLY A 197 -19.48 9.87 10.12
N TYR A 198 -18.86 10.98 9.72
CA TYR A 198 -17.39 11.09 9.63
C TYR A 198 -16.75 11.64 10.90
N ARG A 199 -15.47 11.32 11.11
CA ARG A 199 -14.66 11.77 12.25
C ARG A 199 -13.77 12.94 11.87
N VAL A 200 -13.82 14.00 12.67
CA VAL A 200 -12.97 15.20 12.55
C VAL A 200 -11.91 15.14 13.64
N CYS A 201 -10.64 15.26 13.24
CA CYS A 201 -9.49 15.19 14.13
C CYS A 201 -8.71 16.50 14.08
N ARG A 202 -8.29 16.99 15.25
CA ARG A 202 -7.49 18.21 15.42
C ARG A 202 -6.23 17.87 16.20
N ASN A 203 -5.12 18.46 15.79
CA ASN A 203 -3.87 18.38 16.56
C ASN A 203 -3.89 19.49 17.61
N THR A 204 -3.74 19.13 18.89
CA THR A 204 -3.74 20.05 20.03
C THR A 204 -2.34 20.39 20.52
N ASN A 205 -1.31 20.10 19.71
CA ASN A 205 0.08 20.49 19.98
C ASN A 205 0.37 21.92 19.51
#